data_AF-A0A6N6L799-F1
#
_entry.id   AF-A0A6N6L799-F1
#
_cell.length_a   1.000
_cell.length_b   1.000
_cell.length_c   1.000
_cell.angle_alpha   90.00
_cell.angle_beta   90.00
_cell.angle_gamma   90.00
#
_symmetry.space_group_name_H-M   'P 1'
#
loop_
_entity.id
_entity.type
_entity.pdbx_description
1 polymer ?
#
loop_
_entity_poly.entity_id
_entity_poly.type
_entity_poly.pdbx_seq_one_letter_code
_entity_poly.pdbx_strand_id
1 'polypeptide(L)'
;MTTKIQSFVIVGVTRDGKKFRPSDWADRLCGIMSAFGADNRMRYSPYVRPGCTLTGDKSVVVDARLYDIEPLAYKFLVNFADDNNLTIDPIDPEHSAV
;
A
#
# COMPACT_ATOMS: atom_id res chain seq x y z
N MET A 1 21.07 -2.39 -5.96
CA MET A 1 20.30 -2.99 -4.87
C MET A 1 19.19 -3.82 -5.50
N THR A 2 19.16 -5.14 -5.30
CA THR A 2 18.13 -6.04 -5.83
C THR A 2 16.86 -5.87 -5.00
N THR A 3 15.90 -5.10 -5.50
CA THR A 3 14.57 -4.97 -4.87
C THR A 3 13.88 -6.33 -4.95
N LYS A 4 13.81 -7.03 -3.81
CA LYS A 4 13.03 -8.26 -3.72
C LYS A 4 11.55 -7.88 -3.83
N ILE A 5 10.89 -8.35 -4.88
CA ILE A 5 9.44 -8.13 -5.07
C ILE A 5 8.72 -9.00 -4.04
N GLN A 6 8.03 -8.35 -3.11
CA GLN A 6 7.32 -9.01 -2.01
C GLN A 6 6.16 -8.13 -1.57
N SER A 7 5.17 -8.74 -0.92
CA SER A 7 4.04 -8.00 -0.38
C SER A 7 4.51 -7.13 0.78
N PHE A 8 3.91 -5.96 0.94
CA PHE A 8 4.28 -5.03 2.00
C PHE A 8 3.10 -4.18 2.45
N VAL A 9 3.24 -3.57 3.62
CA VAL A 9 2.31 -2.59 4.19
C VAL A 9 3.01 -1.25 4.26
N ILE A 10 2.38 -0.21 3.70
CA ILE A 10 2.74 1.18 3.98
C ILE A 10 1.98 1.58 5.24
N VAL A 11 2.71 1.87 6.32
CA VAL A 11 2.12 2.32 7.59
C VAL A 11 2.02 3.83 7.58
N GLY A 12 0.88 4.37 8.03
CA GLY A 12 0.62 5.80 8.19
C GLY A 12 1.38 6.44 9.34
N VAL A 13 2.63 6.01 9.56
CA VAL A 13 3.57 6.50 10.55
C VAL A 13 4.91 6.69 9.83
N THR A 14 5.49 7.87 9.96
CA THR A 14 6.78 8.18 9.37
C THR A 14 7.90 7.40 10.06
N ARG A 15 9.06 7.26 9.43
CA ARG A 15 10.24 6.63 10.03
C ARG A 15 10.71 7.35 11.31
N ASP A 16 10.29 8.60 11.49
CA ASP A 16 10.50 9.40 12.71
C ASP A 16 9.45 9.17 13.81
N GLY A 17 8.53 8.21 13.62
CA GLY A 17 7.49 7.85 14.58
C GLY A 17 6.29 8.81 14.63
N LYS A 18 6.12 9.70 13.64
CA LYS A 18 4.98 10.64 13.60
C LYS A 18 3.85 10.09 12.75
N LYS A 19 2.60 10.27 13.22
CA LYS A 19 1.41 9.88 12.43
C LYS A 19 1.31 10.72 11.16
N PHE A 20 1.20 10.05 10.02
CA PHE A 20 1.03 10.68 8.72
C PHE A 20 -0.37 11.26 8.57
N ARG A 21 -0.46 12.40 7.87
CA ARG A 21 -1.70 13.17 7.68
C ARG A 21 -1.80 13.58 6.21
N PRO A 22 -3.02 13.77 5.67
CA PRO A 22 -4.32 13.68 6.36
C PRO A 22 -4.73 12.23 6.68
N SER A 23 -5.72 12.02 7.56
CA SER A 23 -6.11 10.66 8.00
C SER A 23 -6.80 9.83 6.92
N ASP A 24 -7.25 10.46 5.83
CA ASP A 24 -7.86 9.83 4.66
C ASP A 24 -6.84 9.50 3.56
N TRP A 25 -5.52 9.62 3.83
CA TRP A 25 -4.48 9.36 2.83
C TRP A 25 -4.54 7.94 2.26
N ALA A 26 -4.85 6.94 3.10
CA ALA A 26 -4.90 5.54 2.70
C ALA A 26 -6.04 5.30 1.70
N ASP A 27 -7.21 5.88 1.97
CA ASP A 27 -8.38 5.84 1.08
C ASP A 27 -8.10 6.60 -0.23
N ARG A 28 -7.44 7.76 -0.16
CA ARG A 28 -7.03 8.53 -1.35
C ARG A 28 -6.04 7.75 -2.22
N LEU A 29 -5.04 7.13 -1.60
CA LEU A 29 -4.04 6.34 -2.32
C LEU A 29 -4.70 5.13 -3.01
N CYS A 30 -5.57 4.41 -2.29
CA CYS A 30 -6.33 3.31 -2.87
C CYS A 30 -7.29 3.79 -3.98
N GLY A 31 -7.82 5.01 -3.88
CA GLY A 31 -8.65 5.64 -4.91
C GLY A 31 -7.86 5.97 -6.19
N ILE A 32 -6.64 6.48 -6.07
CA ILE A 32 -5.73 6.68 -7.22
C ILE A 32 -5.42 5.34 -7.90
N MET A 33 -5.24 4.29 -7.09
CA MET A 33 -4.99 2.92 -7.55
C MET A 33 -6.25 2.20 -8.05
N SER A 34 -7.44 2.80 -7.92
CA SER A 34 -8.64 2.30 -8.57
C SER A 34 -8.61 2.75 -10.03
N ALA A 35 -8.31 1.81 -10.94
CA ALA A 35 -8.63 2.02 -12.34
C ALA A 35 -10.16 2.13 -12.50
N PHE A 36 -10.62 3.03 -13.37
CA PHE A 36 -11.98 2.95 -13.89
C PHE A 36 -12.12 1.61 -14.62
N GLY A 37 -12.85 0.66 -14.03
CA GLY A 37 -13.20 -0.56 -14.75
C GLY A 37 -14.04 -0.23 -15.99
N ALA A 38 -14.03 -1.11 -16.99
CA ALA A 38 -14.81 -0.95 -18.23
C ALA A 38 -16.31 -0.65 -18.01
N ASP A 39 -16.83 -0.93 -16.81
CA ASP A 39 -18.22 -0.69 -16.39
C ASP A 39 -18.44 0.61 -15.61
N ASN A 40 -17.51 1.59 -15.63
CA ASN A 40 -17.60 2.84 -14.86
C ASN A 40 -17.79 2.66 -13.33
N ARG A 41 -17.42 1.50 -12.78
CA ARG A 41 -17.43 1.24 -11.34
C ARG A 41 -16.02 1.36 -10.80
N MET A 42 -15.83 2.24 -9.80
CA MET A 42 -14.63 2.21 -8.96
C MET A 42 -14.58 0.84 -8.29
N ARG A 43 -13.60 0.02 -8.66
CA ARG A 43 -13.26 -1.20 -7.94
C ARG A 43 -11.82 -1.02 -7.49
N TYR A 44 -11.60 -1.03 -6.17
CA TYR A 44 -10.25 -1.13 -5.63
C TYR A 44 -9.53 -2.30 -6.29
N SER A 45 -8.28 -2.07 -6.71
CA SER A 45 -7.43 -3.15 -7.16
C SER A 45 -7.39 -4.22 -6.06
N PRO A 46 -7.64 -5.51 -6.35
CA PRO A 46 -7.61 -6.54 -5.33
C PRO A 46 -6.24 -6.67 -4.67
N TYR A 47 -5.20 -6.06 -5.27
CA TYR A 47 -3.80 -6.06 -4.84
C TYR A 47 -3.40 -4.83 -3.99
N VAL A 48 -4.25 -3.81 -3.91
CA VAL A 48 -4.00 -2.60 -3.09
C VAL A 48 -5.24 -2.33 -2.26
N ARG A 49 -5.12 -2.46 -0.93
CA ARG A 49 -6.27 -2.31 -0.03
C ARG A 49 -5.94 -1.44 1.17
N PRO A 50 -6.89 -0.60 1.62
CA PRO A 50 -6.72 0.10 2.88
C PRO A 50 -6.81 -0.91 4.03
N GLY A 51 -5.99 -0.71 5.04
CA GLY A 51 -5.95 -1.51 6.26
C GLY A 51 -5.76 -0.64 7.49
N CYS A 52 -5.69 -1.31 8.64
CA CYS A 52 -5.27 -0.71 9.90
C CYS A 52 -4.22 -1.62 10.55
N THR A 53 -3.18 -1.03 11.14
CA THR A 53 -2.24 -1.77 11.99
C THR A 53 -2.88 -2.14 13.33
N LEU A 54 -2.25 -3.04 14.08
CA LEU A 54 -2.64 -3.39 15.45
C LEU A 54 -2.66 -2.16 16.39
N THR A 55 -1.85 -1.14 16.09
CA THR A 55 -1.80 0.12 16.83
C THR A 55 -2.93 1.10 16.47
N GLY A 56 -3.78 0.75 15.50
CA GLY A 56 -4.89 1.59 15.03
C GLY A 56 -4.46 2.66 14.03
N ASP A 57 -3.26 2.57 13.48
CA ASP A 57 -2.79 3.46 12.43
C ASP A 57 -3.30 3.00 11.06
N LYS A 58 -3.67 3.97 10.22
CA LYS A 58 -4.09 3.70 8.86
C LYS A 58 -2.93 3.14 8.07
N SER A 59 -3.20 2.15 7.24
CA SER A 59 -2.18 1.51 6.41
C SER A 59 -2.73 1.16 5.03
N VAL A 60 -1.82 0.89 4.10
CA VAL A 60 -2.14 0.38 2.77
C VAL A 60 -1.37 -0.90 2.54
N VAL A 61 -2.09 -1.99 2.29
CA VAL A 61 -1.54 -3.30 1.99
C VAL A 61 -1.34 -3.43 0.48
N VAL A 62 -0.15 -3.85 0.07
CA VAL A 62 0.25 -4.02 -1.33
C VAL A 62 0.70 -5.46 -1.55
N ASP A 63 0.06 -6.16 -2.48
CA ASP A 63 0.43 -7.52 -2.88
C ASP A 63 1.54 -7.51 -3.94
N ALA A 64 2.53 -8.39 -3.78
CA ALA A 64 3.62 -8.58 -4.74
C ALA A 64 3.15 -8.80 -6.18
N ARG A 65 1.99 -9.49 -6.36
CA ARG A 65 1.40 -9.78 -7.68
C ARG A 65 1.03 -8.52 -8.46
N LEU A 66 0.92 -7.36 -7.79
CA LEU A 66 0.76 -6.08 -8.47
C LEU A 66 1.94 -5.79 -9.40
N TYR A 67 3.16 -6.20 -9.05
CA TYR A 67 4.34 -5.98 -9.88
C TYR A 67 4.25 -6.71 -11.22
N ASP A 68 3.71 -7.93 -11.24
CA ASP A 68 3.57 -8.74 -12.46
C ASP A 68 2.50 -8.19 -13.41
N ILE A 69 1.50 -7.49 -12.86
CA ILE A 69 0.37 -6.92 -13.62
C ILE A 69 0.68 -5.50 -14.06
N GLU A 70 1.13 -4.66 -13.12
CA GLU A 70 1.39 -3.25 -13.33
C GLU A 70 2.62 -2.80 -12.51
N PRO A 71 3.85 -2.99 -13.04
CA PRO A 71 5.08 -2.70 -12.32
C PRO A 71 5.27 -1.21 -12.03
N LEU A 72 4.68 -0.33 -12.84
CA LEU A 72 4.70 1.12 -12.62
C LEU A 72 3.89 1.51 -11.38
N ALA A 73 2.71 0.91 -11.19
CA ALA A 73 1.87 1.08 -10.02
C ALA A 73 2.58 0.60 -8.74
N TYR A 74 3.22 -0.58 -8.79
CA TYR A 74 4.01 -1.07 -7.66
C TYR A 74 5.14 -0.10 -7.30
N LYS A 75 5.90 0.37 -8.30
CA LYS A 75 6.99 1.33 -8.07
C LYS A 75 6.48 2.67 -7.56
N PHE A 76 5.32 3.14 -8.04
CA PHE A 76 4.67 4.34 -7.53
C PHE A 76 4.37 4.24 -6.04
N LEU A 77 3.84 3.10 -5.57
CA LEU A 77 3.53 2.89 -4.15
C LEU A 77 4.79 2.88 -3.27
N VAL A 78 5.87 2.24 -3.75
CA VAL A 78 7.16 2.25 -3.05
C VAL A 78 7.73 3.67 -2.98
N ASN A 79 7.71 4.41 -4.10
CA ASN A 79 8.18 5.79 -4.14
C ASN A 79 7.33 6.71 -3.26
N PHE A 80 6.00 6.55 -3.26
CA PHE A 80 5.10 7.32 -2.41
C PHE A 80 5.47 7.18 -0.93
N ALA A 81 5.78 5.97 -0.48
CA ALA A 81 6.20 5.74 0.88
C ALA A 81 7.58 6.38 1.17
N ASP A 82 8.54 6.30 0.25
CA ASP A 82 9.86 6.89 0.43
C ASP A 82 9.80 8.44 0.44
N ASP A 83 9.08 9.04 -0.51
CA ASP A 83 8.90 10.49 -0.63
C ASP A 83 8.23 11.10 0.61
N ASN A 84 7.33 10.35 1.25
CA ASN A 84 6.63 10.78 2.47
C ASN A 84 7.29 10.29 3.76
N ASN A 85 8.50 9.71 3.67
CA ASN A 85 9.24 9.12 4.78
C ASN A 85 8.39 8.14 5.62
N LEU A 86 7.52 7.36 4.97
CA LEU A 86 6.65 6.38 5.61
C LEU A 86 7.40 5.09 5.92
N THR A 87 6.90 4.41 6.96
CA THR A 87 7.38 3.07 7.32
C THR A 87 6.78 2.03 6.38
N ILE A 88 7.61 1.11 5.88
CA ILE A 88 7.20 -0.01 5.05
C ILE A 88 7.53 -1.30 5.79
N ASP A 89 6.51 -2.08 6.09
CA ASP A 89 6.65 -3.39 6.73
C ASP A 89 6.43 -4.50 5.70
N PRO A 90 7.40 -5.41 5.47
CA PRO A 90 7.20 -6.53 4.59
C PRO A 90 6.15 -7.49 5.18
N ILE A 91 5.24 -7.99 4.33
CA ILE A 91 4.31 -9.05 4.71
C ILE A 91 4.95 -10.36 4.30
N ASP A 92 5.34 -11.17 5.29
CA ASP A 92 5.63 -12.57 5.01
C ASP A 92 4.31 -13.31 4.72
N PRO A 93 4.20 -14.01 3.59
CA PRO A 93 2.99 -14.73 3.21
C PRO A 93 2.59 -15.83 4.22
N GLU A 94 3.46 -16.22 5.15
CA GLU A 94 3.18 -17.20 6.19
C GLU A 94 2.29 -16.68 7.34
N HIS A 95 2.05 -15.36 7.47
CA HIS A 95 1.27 -14.80 8.59
C HIS A 95 -0.18 -14.42 8.27
N SER A 96 -0.70 -14.72 7.07
CA SER A 96 -2.11 -14.44 6.70
C SER A 96 -3.07 -15.63 6.90
N ALA A 97 -2.66 -16.68 7.59
CA ALA A 97 -3.51 -17.83 7.91
C ALA A 97 -3.75 -17.92 9.43
N VAL A 98 -4.72 -17.14 9.93
CA VAL A 98 -5.51 -17.48 11.12
C VAL A 98 -6.99 -17.22 10.83
#